data_AF-A0AAD7FFE6-F1
#
_entry.id   AF-A0AAD7FFE6-F1
#
_cell.length_a   1.000
_cell.length_b   1.000
_cell.length_c   1.000
_cell.angle_alpha   90.00
_cell.angle_beta   90.00
_cell.angle_gamma   90.00
#
_symmetry.space_group_name_H-M   'P 1'
#
loop_
_entity.id
_entity.type
_entity.pdbx_description
1 polymer ?
#
loop_
_entity_poly.entity_id
_entity_poly.type
_entity_poly.pdbx_seq_one_letter_code
_entity_poly.pdbx_strand_id
1 'polypeptide(L)'
;MLPTLLLSAAALFFQISGASVTVLPPGGDSVCAGQIVESENYIGQDNKVKVQHVTCPGTTIESRVLGRQAIVDTCGNTCNTNCFTPSGGGPNPPDCTVIADALLFDSQNVAADFVLGTGVNNTIVMQYQSCLSFFVNQLTTDLEYCRVDWASLISFIAPNCQSTQNAHGGNCVASDQAWFAQVQHS
;
A
#
# COMPACT_ATOMS: atom_id res chain seq x y z
N MET A 1 10.21 30.27 -76.03
CA MET A 1 11.32 29.53 -75.40
C MET A 1 10.88 29.21 -73.98
N LEU A 2 10.68 27.93 -73.67
CA LEU A 2 10.44 27.41 -72.32
C LEU A 2 11.71 27.61 -71.46
N PRO A 3 11.57 27.80 -70.13
CA PRO A 3 11.72 26.64 -69.24
C PRO A 3 10.69 26.66 -68.09
N THR A 4 9.92 25.59 -67.87
CA THR A 4 10.22 24.45 -66.96
C THR A 4 10.70 24.89 -65.56
N LEU A 5 9.77 25.00 -64.61
CA LEU A 5 10.07 25.07 -63.17
C LEU A 5 9.47 23.86 -62.46
N LEU A 6 10.36 23.17 -61.74
CA LEU A 6 10.22 21.86 -61.12
C LEU A 6 9.53 21.92 -59.75
N LEU A 7 8.91 20.78 -59.43
CA LEU A 7 8.32 20.36 -58.14
C LEU A 7 9.23 20.59 -56.93
N SER A 8 8.61 20.86 -55.77
CA SER A 8 8.91 20.15 -54.50
C SER A 8 7.80 20.39 -53.48
N ALA A 9 6.90 19.41 -53.32
CA ALA A 9 5.98 19.35 -52.19
C ALA A 9 6.64 18.53 -51.08
N ALA A 10 7.09 19.20 -50.02
CA ALA A 10 7.59 18.54 -48.81
C ALA A 10 6.41 18.14 -47.93
N ALA A 11 6.04 16.86 -47.93
CA ALA A 11 5.09 16.29 -46.98
C ALA A 11 5.80 16.07 -45.63
N LEU A 12 5.50 16.92 -44.65
CA LEU A 12 5.91 16.72 -43.26
C LEU A 12 5.06 15.60 -42.64
N PHE A 13 5.64 14.42 -42.49
CA PHE A 13 5.09 13.36 -41.66
C PHE A 13 5.32 13.72 -40.18
N PHE A 14 4.27 14.19 -39.51
CA PHE A 14 4.24 14.25 -38.04
C PHE A 14 4.17 12.81 -37.52
N GLN A 15 5.29 12.30 -36.98
CA GLN A 15 5.27 11.10 -36.16
C GLN A 15 4.61 11.45 -34.82
N ILE A 16 3.38 11.00 -34.64
CA ILE A 16 2.70 11.03 -33.35
C ILE A 16 3.34 9.89 -32.56
N SER A 17 4.30 10.22 -31.69
CA SER A 17 4.81 9.30 -30.69
C SER A 17 3.63 8.88 -29.81
N GLY A 18 3.08 7.70 -30.08
CA GLY A 18 2.12 7.06 -29.21
C GLY A 18 2.80 6.76 -27.89
N ALA A 19 2.55 7.59 -26.88
CA ALA A 19 2.75 7.17 -25.51
C ALA A 19 1.76 6.03 -25.27
N SER A 20 2.28 4.80 -25.20
CA SER A 20 1.51 3.66 -24.70
C SER A 20 1.12 3.97 -23.26
N VAL A 21 -0.11 4.47 -23.06
CA VAL A 21 -0.74 4.45 -21.76
C VAL A 21 -1.06 2.98 -21.50
N THR A 22 -0.18 2.30 -20.78
CA THR A 22 -0.53 1.03 -20.13
C THR A 22 -1.60 1.35 -19.09
N VAL A 23 -2.85 1.24 -19.51
CA VAL A 23 -3.99 1.11 -18.61
C VAL A 23 -3.79 -0.21 -17.87
N LEU A 24 -3.26 -0.12 -16.65
CA LEU A 24 -3.28 -1.22 -15.69
C LEU A 24 -4.74 -1.66 -15.51
N PRO A 25 -5.01 -2.97 -15.47
CA PRO A 25 -6.38 -3.44 -15.29
C PRO A 25 -6.92 -2.91 -13.96
N PRO A 26 -8.19 -2.46 -13.91
CA PRO A 26 -8.84 -2.07 -12.67
C PRO A 26 -9.16 -3.34 -11.89
N GLY A 27 -8.22 -3.79 -11.07
CA GLY A 27 -8.43 -4.74 -9.97
C GLY A 27 -8.07 -4.03 -8.67
N GLY A 28 -9.00 -3.94 -7.73
CA GLY A 28 -9.07 -3.01 -6.59
C GLY A 28 -8.00 -3.10 -5.48
N ASP A 29 -6.75 -3.43 -5.81
CA ASP A 29 -5.75 -3.79 -4.78
C ASP A 29 -4.50 -2.91 -4.83
N SER A 30 -4.49 -1.90 -5.72
CA SER A 30 -3.38 -0.97 -5.85
C SER A 30 -3.49 0.13 -4.78
N VAL A 31 -2.53 0.17 -3.84
CA VAL A 31 -2.47 1.19 -2.77
C VAL A 31 -1.81 2.49 -3.22
N CYS A 32 -1.05 2.48 -4.32
CA CYS A 32 -0.37 3.64 -4.86
C CYS A 32 -0.22 3.57 -6.39
N ALA A 33 -0.04 4.72 -7.04
CA ALA A 33 0.16 4.79 -8.48
C ALA A 33 1.52 4.17 -8.86
N GLY A 34 1.49 3.21 -9.80
CA GLY A 34 2.71 2.53 -10.25
C GLY A 34 3.24 1.47 -9.30
N GLN A 35 2.42 0.99 -8.35
CA GLN A 35 2.75 -0.10 -7.44
C GLN A 35 3.44 -1.28 -8.16
N ILE A 36 4.54 -1.75 -7.58
CA ILE A 36 5.24 -2.96 -8.00
C ILE A 36 5.08 -3.99 -6.89
N VAL A 37 4.56 -5.17 -7.23
CA VAL A 37 4.45 -6.30 -6.28
C VAL A 37 5.77 -7.07 -6.33
N GLU A 38 6.49 -7.07 -5.20
CA GLU A 38 7.79 -7.73 -5.04
C GLU A 38 7.61 -9.21 -4.68
N SER A 39 6.64 -9.49 -3.81
CA SER A 39 6.27 -10.86 -3.44
C SER A 39 4.80 -10.93 -3.07
N GLU A 40 4.24 -12.14 -3.19
CA GLU A 40 2.87 -12.46 -2.81
C GLU A 40 2.85 -13.81 -2.09
N ASN A 41 2.10 -13.89 -1.00
CA ASN A 41 1.82 -15.11 -0.27
C ASN A 41 0.44 -15.04 0.41
N TYR A 42 0.07 -16.10 1.12
CA TYR A 42 -1.15 -16.17 1.89
C TYR A 42 -0.83 -16.54 3.35
N ILE A 43 -1.58 -15.97 4.30
CA ILE A 43 -1.36 -16.15 5.74
C ILE A 43 -2.62 -16.56 6.50
N GLY A 44 -2.44 -16.87 7.79
CA GLY A 44 -3.50 -17.28 8.70
C GLY A 44 -3.81 -18.76 8.65
N GLN A 45 -4.63 -19.24 9.60
CA GLN A 45 -4.92 -20.66 9.80
C GLN A 45 -5.39 -21.38 8.52
N ASP A 46 -6.22 -20.71 7.71
CA ASP A 46 -6.79 -21.27 6.47
C ASP A 46 -6.06 -20.78 5.20
N ASN A 47 -4.98 -19.99 5.31
CA ASN A 47 -4.30 -19.35 4.18
C ASN A 47 -5.24 -18.56 3.25
N LYS A 48 -6.16 -17.78 3.84
CA LYS A 48 -7.20 -17.04 3.09
C LYS A 48 -6.85 -15.58 2.84
N VAL A 49 -5.92 -15.01 3.61
CA VAL A 49 -5.57 -13.59 3.53
C VAL A 49 -4.40 -13.45 2.57
N LYS A 50 -4.61 -12.75 1.45
CA LYS A 50 -3.55 -12.42 0.51
C LYS A 50 -2.65 -11.37 1.15
N VAL A 51 -1.34 -11.57 1.08
CA VAL A 51 -0.32 -10.64 1.54
C VAL A 51 0.62 -10.34 0.39
N GLN A 52 0.88 -9.06 0.15
CA GLN A 52 1.82 -8.60 -0.85
C GLN A 52 2.83 -7.66 -0.20
N HIS A 53 4.11 -7.88 -0.49
CA HIS A 53 5.12 -6.84 -0.28
C HIS A 53 5.20 -6.03 -1.55
N VAL A 54 5.03 -4.71 -1.42
CA VAL A 54 4.96 -3.83 -2.57
C VAL A 54 5.87 -2.63 -2.42
N THR A 55 6.22 -2.07 -3.56
CA THR A 55 6.98 -0.83 -3.70
C THR A 55 6.14 0.21 -4.41
N CYS A 56 6.06 1.39 -3.81
CA CYS A 56 5.40 2.54 -4.39
C CYS A 56 6.45 3.48 -5.04
N PRO A 57 6.42 3.71 -6.35
CA PRO A 57 7.31 4.68 -6.99
C PRO A 57 7.17 6.06 -6.38
N GLY A 58 8.29 6.74 -6.13
CA GLY A 58 8.32 8.07 -5.50
C GLY A 58 8.41 8.07 -3.97
N THR A 59 8.30 6.91 -3.30
CA THR A 59 8.60 6.75 -1.86
C THR A 59 10.01 6.23 -1.59
N THR A 60 10.85 6.08 -2.62
CA THR A 60 12.28 5.77 -2.47
C THR A 60 12.97 6.98 -1.84
N ILE A 61 13.04 7.01 -0.51
CA ILE A 61 13.97 7.89 0.15
C ILE A 61 15.34 7.25 -0.01
N GLU A 62 16.16 7.78 -0.93
CA GLU A 62 17.51 7.29 -1.15
C GLU A 62 18.30 7.33 0.18
N SER A 63 18.49 6.17 0.79
CA SER A 63 19.38 6.03 1.95
C SER A 63 20.82 6.12 1.44
N ARG A 64 21.43 7.30 1.56
CA ARG A 64 22.88 7.43 1.49
C ARG A 64 23.41 7.19 2.90
N VAL A 65 24.03 6.04 3.17
CA VAL A 65 25.21 5.88 4.06
C VAL A 65 25.60 4.40 4.18
N LEU A 66 26.90 4.14 3.97
CA LEU A 66 27.59 2.89 4.24
C LEU A 66 27.77 2.72 5.76
N GLY A 67 26.83 2.02 6.41
CA GLY A 67 26.90 1.67 7.83
C GLY A 67 25.74 0.74 8.19
N ARG A 68 25.91 -0.13 9.21
CA ARG A 68 24.85 -1.04 9.69
C ARG A 68 23.63 -0.22 10.11
N GLN A 69 22.61 -0.13 9.25
CA GLN A 69 21.36 0.57 9.58
C GLN A 69 20.71 -0.13 10.78
N ALA A 70 20.36 0.66 11.80
CA ALA A 70 19.57 0.18 12.91
C ALA A 70 18.12 0.01 12.44
N ILE A 71 17.53 -1.14 12.76
CA ILE A 71 16.09 -1.37 12.61
C ILE A 71 15.40 -0.56 13.71
N VAL A 72 14.39 0.22 13.36
CA VAL A 72 13.61 1.01 14.31
C VAL A 72 12.38 0.20 14.74
N ASP A 73 12.39 -0.31 15.97
CA ASP A 73 11.21 -0.95 16.58
C ASP A 73 10.17 0.10 16.97
N THR A 74 8.94 -0.11 16.51
CA THR A 74 7.80 0.78 16.75
C THR A 74 6.59 0.05 17.32
N CYS A 75 6.77 -1.17 17.81
CA CYS A 75 5.74 -1.89 18.57
C CYS A 75 5.23 -1.07 19.76
N GLY A 76 3.91 -1.06 19.97
CA GLY A 76 3.25 -0.33 21.04
C GLY A 76 3.22 1.19 20.86
N ASN A 77 3.80 1.74 19.79
CA ASN A 77 3.73 3.17 19.52
C ASN A 77 2.28 3.61 19.28
N THR A 78 1.91 4.74 19.88
CA THR A 78 0.59 5.33 19.67
C THR A 78 0.52 6.05 18.32
N CYS A 79 -0.70 6.15 17.80
CA CYS A 79 -0.97 6.83 16.55
C CYS A 79 -2.27 7.64 16.62
N ASN A 80 -2.41 8.58 15.70
CA ASN A 80 -3.64 9.33 15.51
C ASN A 80 -4.52 8.59 14.50
N THR A 81 -5.72 8.21 14.92
CA THR A 81 -6.69 7.57 14.02
C THR A 81 -7.53 8.61 13.29
N ASN A 82 -7.63 8.49 11.97
CA ASN A 82 -8.48 9.36 11.13
C ASN A 82 -9.41 8.50 10.29
N CYS A 83 -10.70 8.85 10.24
CA CYS A 83 -11.66 8.23 9.34
C CYS A 83 -11.84 9.06 8.07
N PHE A 84 -11.91 8.41 6.91
CA PHE A 84 -12.00 9.09 5.62
C PHE A 84 -13.44 9.45 5.27
N THR A 85 -13.77 10.72 5.45
CA THR A 85 -15.07 11.31 5.09
C THR A 85 -14.98 12.06 3.75
N PRO A 86 -16.08 12.23 2.98
CA PRO A 86 -17.49 11.96 3.30
C PRO A 86 -17.84 10.45 3.35
N SER A 87 -19.07 10.14 3.77
CA SER A 87 -19.55 8.77 3.85
C SER A 87 -19.65 8.11 2.47
N GLY A 88 -19.38 6.80 2.41
CA GLY A 88 -19.60 6.03 1.17
C GLY A 88 -19.28 4.54 1.25
N GLY A 89 -19.50 3.91 2.41
CA GLY A 89 -19.47 2.46 2.54
C GLY A 89 -18.06 1.89 2.62
N GLY A 90 -17.46 1.99 3.81
CA GLY A 90 -16.18 1.34 4.13
C GLY A 90 -16.26 -0.20 4.08
N PRO A 91 -15.14 -0.88 4.35
CA PRO A 91 -15.08 -2.34 4.26
C PRO A 91 -16.02 -2.99 5.27
N ASN A 92 -16.49 -4.20 4.96
CA ASN A 92 -17.33 -4.97 5.87
C ASN A 92 -16.48 -5.39 7.10
N PRO A 93 -16.83 -4.98 8.34
CA PRO A 93 -15.98 -5.25 9.50
C PRO A 93 -15.64 -6.73 9.73
N PRO A 94 -16.56 -7.71 9.55
CA PRO A 94 -16.24 -9.13 9.58
C PRO A 94 -15.15 -9.58 8.60
N ASP A 95 -15.05 -8.97 7.42
CA ASP A 95 -13.98 -9.30 6.46
C ASP A 95 -12.63 -8.82 6.99
N CYS A 96 -12.59 -7.66 7.65
CA CYS A 96 -11.37 -7.16 8.29
C CYS A 96 -10.97 -7.97 9.52
N THR A 97 -11.92 -8.56 10.25
CA THR A 97 -11.64 -9.50 11.34
C THR A 97 -10.83 -10.69 10.84
N VAL A 98 -11.08 -11.21 9.63
CA VAL A 98 -10.29 -12.32 9.07
C VAL A 98 -8.83 -11.93 8.87
N ILE A 99 -8.54 -10.69 8.44
CA ILE A 99 -7.16 -10.19 8.34
C ILE A 99 -6.52 -10.08 9.73
N ALA A 100 -7.25 -9.52 10.71
CA ALA A 100 -6.76 -9.41 12.09
C ALA A 100 -6.47 -10.78 12.72
N ASP A 101 -7.36 -11.75 12.55
CA ASP A 101 -7.19 -13.12 13.05
C ASP A 101 -6.00 -13.83 12.39
N ALA A 102 -5.79 -13.60 11.09
CA ALA A 102 -4.63 -14.15 10.39
C ALA A 102 -3.31 -13.58 10.92
N LEU A 103 -3.25 -12.27 11.21
CA LEU A 103 -2.12 -11.64 11.87
C LEU A 103 -1.85 -12.22 13.26
N LEU A 104 -2.90 -12.44 14.07
CA LEU A 104 -2.79 -13.04 15.40
C LEU A 104 -2.36 -14.52 15.35
N PHE A 105 -2.76 -15.25 14.32
CA PHE A 105 -2.29 -16.61 14.09
C PHE A 105 -0.81 -16.61 13.74
N ASP A 106 -0.39 -15.81 12.77
CA ASP A 106 1.02 -15.71 12.36
C ASP A 106 1.92 -15.20 13.49
N SER A 107 1.42 -14.31 14.36
CA SER A 107 2.17 -13.82 15.51
C SER A 107 2.57 -14.94 16.50
N GLN A 108 1.81 -16.03 16.53
CA GLN A 108 2.04 -17.17 17.41
C GLN A 108 2.78 -18.32 16.72
N ASN A 109 2.73 -18.40 15.39
CA ASN A 109 3.18 -19.56 14.63
C ASN A 109 4.36 -19.28 13.69
N VAL A 110 4.61 -18.01 13.33
CA VAL A 110 5.66 -17.59 12.40
C VAL A 110 6.67 -16.68 13.10
N ALA A 111 6.23 -15.47 13.47
CA ALA A 111 7.01 -14.47 14.17
C ALA A 111 6.08 -13.41 14.75
N ALA A 112 6.37 -12.90 15.95
CA ALA A 112 5.53 -11.90 16.62
C ALA A 112 5.51 -10.55 15.88
N ASP A 113 6.60 -10.23 15.19
CA ASP A 113 6.90 -8.99 14.50
C ASP A 113 7.12 -9.22 13.00
N PHE A 114 7.28 -8.11 12.29
CA PHE A 114 7.70 -8.07 10.89
C PHE A 114 8.52 -6.82 10.63
N VAL A 115 9.43 -6.90 9.66
CA VAL A 115 10.28 -5.80 9.23
C VAL A 115 9.83 -5.31 7.85
N LEU A 116 9.66 -4.00 7.69
CA LEU A 116 9.54 -3.34 6.40
C LEU A 116 10.84 -2.65 6.06
N GLY A 117 11.32 -2.83 4.83
CA GLY A 117 12.50 -2.14 4.34
C GLY A 117 12.21 -0.70 3.91
N THR A 118 13.11 -0.16 3.10
CA THR A 118 13.09 1.22 2.64
C THR A 118 13.12 1.28 1.12
N GLY A 119 12.24 2.09 0.53
CA GLY A 119 12.10 2.21 -0.92
C GLY A 119 11.55 0.94 -1.59
N VAL A 120 12.37 -0.11 -1.70
CA VAL A 120 11.91 -1.45 -2.10
C VAL A 120 11.21 -2.09 -0.89
N ASN A 121 10.12 -2.83 -1.08
CA ASN A 121 9.34 -3.55 -0.05
C ASN A 121 8.90 -2.76 1.20
N ASN A 122 8.81 -1.42 1.10
CA ASN A 122 8.46 -0.53 2.21
C ASN A 122 6.97 -0.57 2.59
N THR A 123 6.16 -1.34 1.87
CA THR A 123 4.72 -1.46 2.09
C THR A 123 4.30 -2.92 2.12
N ILE A 124 3.49 -3.29 3.11
CA ILE A 124 2.80 -4.58 3.16
C ILE A 124 1.31 -4.33 2.94
N VAL A 125 0.72 -5.03 1.99
CA VAL A 125 -0.71 -4.98 1.67
C VAL A 125 -1.32 -6.32 2.02
N MET A 126 -2.44 -6.30 2.73
CA MET A 126 -3.24 -7.46 3.09
C MET A 126 -4.66 -7.28 2.58
N GLN A 127 -5.22 -8.35 2.03
CA GLN A 127 -6.57 -8.31 1.49
C GLN A 127 -7.35 -9.58 1.79
N TYR A 128 -8.62 -9.37 2.15
CA TYR A 128 -9.63 -10.42 2.21
C TYR A 128 -11.00 -9.83 1.89
N GLN A 129 -11.66 -10.36 0.86
CA GLN A 129 -12.99 -9.92 0.40
C GLN A 129 -13.05 -8.39 0.25
N SER A 130 -13.95 -7.69 0.96
CA SER A 130 -14.09 -6.23 0.88
C SER A 130 -13.02 -5.45 1.66
N CYS A 131 -12.23 -6.12 2.50
CA CYS A 131 -11.26 -5.45 3.35
C CYS A 131 -9.87 -5.43 2.73
N LEU A 132 -9.33 -4.22 2.58
CA LEU A 132 -7.93 -3.96 2.25
C LEU A 132 -7.28 -3.26 3.45
N SER A 133 -6.17 -3.81 3.94
CA SER A 133 -5.35 -3.19 4.98
C SER A 133 -3.92 -3.09 4.49
N PHE A 134 -3.24 -1.98 4.72
CA PHE A 134 -1.82 -1.88 4.39
C PHE A 134 -1.04 -1.08 5.42
N PHE A 135 0.25 -1.38 5.51
CA PHE A 135 1.19 -0.74 6.42
C PHE A 135 2.35 -0.19 5.61
N VAL A 136 2.74 1.06 5.87
CA VAL A 136 3.79 1.76 5.12
C VAL A 136 4.88 2.24 6.07
N ASN A 137 6.13 1.90 5.73
CA ASN A 137 7.31 2.52 6.30
C ASN A 137 7.65 3.82 5.54
N GLN A 138 7.66 4.94 6.27
CA GLN A 138 8.02 6.26 5.75
C GLN A 138 9.43 6.71 6.18
N LEU A 139 10.15 5.87 6.93
CA LEU A 139 11.52 6.13 7.32
C LEU A 139 12.51 5.84 6.19
N THR A 140 13.73 6.33 6.39
CA THR A 140 14.90 6.01 5.57
C THR A 140 15.66 4.80 6.07
N THR A 141 15.16 4.16 7.13
CA THR A 141 15.70 2.96 7.75
C THR A 141 14.61 1.89 7.86
N ASP A 142 15.02 0.64 7.96
CA ASP A 142 14.10 -0.47 8.18
C ASP A 142 13.32 -0.26 9.49
N LEU A 143 12.06 -0.64 9.46
CA LEU A 143 11.12 -0.48 10.57
C LEU A 143 10.56 -1.84 10.96
N GLU A 144 10.55 -2.11 12.26
CA GLU A 144 9.93 -3.29 12.85
C GLU A 144 8.61 -2.91 13.52
N TYR A 145 7.59 -3.74 13.28
CA TYR A 145 6.26 -3.56 13.86
C TYR A 145 5.62 -4.88 14.28
N CYS A 146 4.72 -4.81 15.26
CA CYS A 146 4.09 -5.97 15.87
C CYS A 146 2.82 -6.36 15.12
N ARG A 147 2.68 -7.66 14.83
CA ARG A 147 1.47 -8.21 14.18
C ARG A 147 0.23 -8.04 15.03
N VAL A 148 0.36 -8.24 16.34
CA VAL A 148 -0.74 -8.09 17.32
C VAL A 148 -1.26 -6.65 17.37
N ASP A 149 -0.36 -5.67 17.26
CA ASP A 149 -0.75 -4.26 17.25
C ASP A 149 -1.46 -3.91 15.94
N TRP A 150 -0.95 -4.37 14.80
CA TRP A 150 -1.62 -4.15 13.51
C TRP A 150 -3.00 -4.82 13.48
N ALA A 151 -3.14 -6.04 14.01
CA ALA A 151 -4.43 -6.71 14.15
C ALA A 151 -5.42 -5.90 15.01
N SER A 152 -4.92 -5.30 16.10
CA SER A 152 -5.70 -4.44 16.98
C SER A 152 -6.14 -3.15 16.26
N LEU A 153 -5.26 -2.55 15.46
CA LEU A 153 -5.59 -1.38 14.63
C LEU A 153 -6.67 -1.70 13.60
N ILE A 154 -6.58 -2.85 12.92
CA ILE A 154 -7.60 -3.28 11.95
C ILE A 154 -8.95 -3.47 12.63
N SER A 155 -8.95 -4.16 13.77
CA SER A 155 -10.13 -4.45 14.58
C SER A 155 -10.74 -3.19 15.20
N PHE A 156 -9.97 -2.11 15.34
CA PHE A 156 -10.46 -0.82 15.79
C PHE A 156 -10.97 0.04 14.62
N ILE A 157 -10.15 0.25 13.58
CA ILE A 157 -10.45 1.19 12.49
C ILE A 157 -11.69 0.75 11.70
N ALA A 158 -11.77 -0.53 11.32
CA ALA A 158 -12.84 -1.03 10.47
C ALA A 158 -14.25 -0.77 11.07
N PRO A 159 -14.58 -1.26 12.28
CA PRO A 159 -15.91 -1.02 12.84
C PRO A 159 -16.10 0.45 13.26
N ASN A 160 -15.08 1.14 13.80
CA ASN A 160 -15.30 2.52 14.26
C ASN A 160 -15.53 3.49 13.10
N CYS A 161 -14.74 3.42 12.03
CA CYS A 161 -14.91 4.31 10.89
C CYS A 161 -16.15 3.94 10.05
N GLN A 162 -16.43 2.64 9.84
CA GLN A 162 -17.59 2.21 9.07
C GLN A 162 -18.90 2.45 9.85
N SER A 163 -19.01 1.98 11.10
CA SER A 163 -20.31 2.00 11.79
C SER A 163 -20.70 3.37 12.33
N THR A 164 -19.72 4.18 12.75
CA THR A 164 -19.99 5.47 13.40
C THR A 164 -20.10 6.61 12.38
N GLN A 165 -19.36 6.54 11.28
CA GLN A 165 -19.24 7.65 10.32
C GLN A 165 -19.61 7.25 8.89
N ASN A 166 -19.89 5.97 8.64
CA ASN A 166 -20.05 5.42 7.29
C ASN A 166 -18.90 5.81 6.35
N ALA A 167 -17.70 5.99 6.92
CA ALA A 167 -16.50 6.42 6.22
C ALA A 167 -16.01 5.30 5.28
N HIS A 168 -15.23 5.66 4.27
CA HIS A 168 -14.64 4.71 3.30
C HIS A 168 -13.55 3.82 3.90
N GLY A 169 -13.17 4.09 5.15
CA GLY A 169 -12.04 3.49 5.83
C GLY A 169 -11.45 4.49 6.81
N GLY A 170 -10.22 4.21 7.22
CA GLY A 170 -9.44 5.12 8.04
C GLY A 170 -7.99 4.68 8.12
N ASN A 171 -7.17 5.53 8.72
CA ASN A 171 -5.79 5.22 9.00
C ASN A 171 -5.42 5.54 10.45
N CYS A 172 -4.28 5.01 10.84
CA CYS A 172 -3.59 5.24 12.09
C CYS A 172 -2.19 5.72 11.69
N VAL A 173 -1.89 7.00 11.94
CA VAL A 173 -0.63 7.64 11.56
C VAL A 173 0.19 7.87 12.81
N ALA A 174 1.44 7.39 12.81
CA ALA A 174 2.38 7.60 13.91
C ALA A 174 2.52 9.10 14.21
N SER A 175 2.73 9.46 15.48
CA SER A 175 2.84 10.87 15.90
C SER A 175 4.02 11.61 15.27
N ASP A 176 5.10 10.88 14.99
CA ASP A 176 6.30 11.34 14.28
C ASP A 176 6.22 11.12 12.75
N GLN A 177 5.09 10.60 12.26
CA GLN A 177 4.85 10.25 10.87
C GLN A 177 5.81 9.19 10.31
N ALA A 178 6.50 8.41 11.16
CA ALA A 178 7.43 7.36 10.74
C ALA A 178 6.75 6.23 9.95
N TRP A 179 5.47 5.98 10.25
CA TRP A 179 4.68 4.94 9.63
C TRP A 179 3.19 5.30 9.66
N PHE A 180 2.41 4.57 8.85
CA PHE A 180 0.96 4.52 9.03
C PHE A 180 0.42 3.15 8.63
N ALA A 181 -0.67 2.77 9.29
CA ALA A 181 -1.51 1.65 8.90
C ALA A 181 -2.86 2.18 8.41
N GLN A 182 -3.41 1.60 7.35
CA GLN A 182 -4.66 2.04 6.75
C GLN A 182 -5.56 0.84 6.49
N VAL A 183 -6.86 1.03 6.69
CA VAL A 183 -7.91 0.06 6.40
C VAL A 183 -8.96 0.74 5.53
N GLN A 184 -9.31 0.11 4.42
CA GLN A 184 -10.27 0.65 3.46
C GLN A 184 -10.99 -0.46 2.70
N HIS A 185 -11.99 -0.05 1.92
CA HIS A 185 -12.62 -0.95 0.96
C HIS A 185 -11.65 -1.25 -0.20
N SER A 186 -11.58 -2.51 -0.64
CA SER A 186 -10.87 -2.93 -1.87
C SER A 186 -11.63 -2.54 -3.13
#